data_AF-A0A943HXB5-F1
#
_entry.id   AF-A0A943HXB5-F1
#
_cell.length_a   1.000
_cell.length_b   1.000
_cell.length_c   1.000
_cell.angle_alpha   90.00
_cell.angle_beta   90.00
_cell.angle_gamma   90.00
#
_symmetry.space_group_name_H-M   'P 1'
#
loop_
_entity.id
_entity.type
_entity.pdbx_description
1 polymer ?
#
loop_
_entity_poly.entity_id
_entity_poly.type
_entity_poly.pdbx_seq_one_letter_code
_entity_poly.pdbx_strand_id
1 'polypeptide(L)'
;MILDNHPERNKYIHFNAVVDTNNIYKTVSSFINDKDIEACDVQFNYLERNGRIAPYNDKFSSQLNYALFKARIMDERKIEKGNCSDRLASYTLASINQNIKRFAPSNIPTKAIPGGPCEPGVTRLFVTTAGALLPCERVSETTKDMYIGTLDSGFDLGQIEKMINVSKLTSDSCKKCWAFQLCTQCIKSADCKGVISPDYKRTACDNSKRIAFDRLNQKILRFELHRHEVSITTALKRNKR
;
A
#
# COMPACT_ATOMS: atom_id res chain seq x y z
N MET A 1 9.44 8.85 32.76
CA MET A 1 8.32 8.36 31.93
C MET A 1 8.20 6.85 32.09
N ILE A 2 7.05 6.23 31.75
CA ILE A 2 6.84 4.78 31.86
C ILE A 2 7.96 3.98 31.15
N LEU A 3 8.52 4.54 30.07
CA LEU A 3 9.56 3.91 29.24
C LEU A 3 10.95 3.93 29.90
N ASP A 4 11.27 4.96 30.70
CA ASP A 4 12.56 5.07 31.39
C ASP A 4 12.73 4.00 32.47
N ASN A 5 11.62 3.55 33.07
CA ASN A 5 11.62 2.61 34.18
C ASN A 5 11.50 1.14 33.73
N HIS A 6 11.16 0.89 32.46
CA HIS A 6 10.89 -0.45 31.92
C HIS A 6 11.30 -0.57 30.44
N PRO A 7 12.60 -0.46 30.11
CA PRO A 7 13.10 -0.46 28.73
C PRO A 7 12.84 -1.77 27.97
N GLU A 8 12.67 -2.89 28.68
CA GLU A 8 12.29 -4.19 28.11
C GLU A 8 10.91 -4.16 27.43
N ARG A 9 10.05 -3.21 27.81
CA ARG A 9 8.67 -3.12 27.29
C ARG A 9 8.60 -2.60 25.86
N ASN A 10 9.64 -1.94 25.36
CA ASN A 10 9.68 -1.40 24.00
C ASN A 10 9.48 -2.49 22.92
N LYS A 11 9.81 -3.75 23.24
CA LYS A 11 9.58 -4.90 22.34
C LYS A 11 8.12 -5.36 22.26
N TYR A 12 7.28 -4.94 23.20
CA TYR A 12 5.86 -5.32 23.28
C TYR A 12 4.92 -4.17 22.88
N ILE A 13 5.47 -2.97 22.65
CA ILE A 13 4.70 -1.79 22.25
C ILE A 13 4.84 -1.62 20.74
N HIS A 14 3.69 -1.59 20.07
CA HIS A 14 3.58 -1.34 18.64
C HIS A 14 2.77 -0.07 18.39
N PHE A 15 3.33 0.87 17.64
CA PHE A 15 2.63 2.09 17.26
C PHE A 15 2.07 1.98 15.85
N ASN A 16 0.82 2.39 15.68
CA ASN A 16 0.25 2.66 14.36
C ASN A 16 0.14 4.18 14.19
N ALA A 17 0.97 4.74 13.32
CA ALA A 17 1.06 6.17 13.07
C ALA A 17 0.37 6.54 11.75
N VAL A 18 -0.57 7.49 11.84
CA VAL A 18 -1.21 8.08 10.66
C VAL A 18 -0.42 9.31 10.23
N VAL A 19 0.14 9.27 9.03
CA VAL A 19 0.94 10.35 8.43
C VAL A 19 0.03 11.25 7.61
N ASP A 20 -0.17 12.48 8.07
CA ASP A 20 -0.79 13.54 7.27
C ASP A 20 0.25 14.16 6.33
N THR A 21 0.09 13.86 5.03
CA THR A 21 0.98 14.30 3.94
C THR A 21 0.82 15.78 3.61
N ASN A 22 -0.14 16.47 4.23
CA ASN A 22 -0.28 17.91 4.18
C ASN A 22 0.49 18.63 5.32
N ASN A 23 1.19 17.89 6.19
CA ASN A 23 1.97 18.44 7.29
C ASN A 23 3.45 18.70 6.89
N ILE A 24 4.25 19.19 7.83
CA ILE A 24 5.70 19.40 7.68
C ILE A 24 6.42 18.07 7.93
N TYR A 25 7.14 17.57 6.92
CA TYR A 25 7.89 16.30 7.00
C TYR A 25 8.79 16.20 8.23
N LYS A 26 9.49 17.30 8.56
CA LYS A 26 10.39 17.37 9.71
C LYS A 26 9.65 17.09 11.02
N THR A 27 8.41 17.53 11.18
CA THR A 27 7.60 17.28 12.38
C THR A 27 7.30 15.79 12.51
N VAL A 28 6.86 15.15 11.42
CA VAL A 28 6.61 13.70 11.38
C VAL A 28 7.89 12.91 11.69
N SER A 29 8.99 13.26 11.01
CA SER A 29 10.29 12.61 11.21
C SER A 29 10.82 12.81 12.64
N SER A 30 10.64 13.99 13.24
CA SER A 30 11.08 14.25 14.62
C SER A 30 10.28 13.44 15.63
N PHE A 31 8.95 13.35 15.47
CA PHE A 31 8.09 12.55 16.34
C PHE A 31 8.49 11.06 16.33
N ILE A 32 8.79 10.51 15.15
CA ILE A 32 9.14 9.09 15.02
C ILE A 32 10.53 8.80 15.61
N ASN A 33 11.42 9.78 15.64
CA ASN A 33 12.75 9.68 16.23
C ASN A 33 12.79 10.25 17.66
N ASP A 34 11.64 10.48 18.28
CA ASP A 34 11.60 10.83 19.69
C ASP A 34 12.14 9.66 20.52
N LYS A 35 12.92 9.96 21.56
CA LYS A 35 13.53 8.97 22.47
C LYS A 35 12.53 7.94 23.02
N ASP A 36 11.27 8.35 23.15
CA ASP A 36 10.20 7.53 23.70
C ASP A 36 9.62 6.58 22.64
N ILE A 37 9.90 6.81 21.36
CA ILE A 37 9.34 6.07 20.21
C ILE A 37 10.45 5.36 19.40
N GLU A 38 11.69 5.83 19.47
CA GLU A 38 12.81 5.35 18.64
C GLU A 38 13.08 3.85 18.79
N ALA A 39 12.86 3.32 19.99
CA ALA A 39 13.07 1.91 20.32
C ALA A 39 11.85 0.99 20.08
N CYS A 40 10.69 1.54 19.70
CA CYS A 40 9.46 0.77 19.48
C CYS A 40 9.22 0.48 18.00
N ASP A 41 8.47 -0.58 17.68
CA ASP A 41 8.01 -0.81 16.29
C ASP A 41 6.92 0.20 15.92
N VAL A 42 6.99 0.72 14.69
CA VAL A 42 6.06 1.74 14.19
C VAL A 42 5.64 1.39 12.77
N GLN A 43 4.33 1.15 12.59
CA GLN A 43 3.71 1.03 11.27
C GLN A 43 3.14 2.37 10.82
N PHE A 44 3.46 2.76 9.59
CA PHE A 44 2.98 4.00 9.00
C PHE A 44 1.82 3.75 8.04
N ASN A 45 0.75 4.51 8.21
CA ASN A 45 -0.38 4.58 7.28
C ASN A 45 -0.56 6.04 6.85
N TYR A 46 -0.79 6.28 5.56
CA TYR A 46 -1.09 7.63 5.07
C TYR A 46 -2.55 7.98 5.30
N LEU A 47 -2.83 9.24 5.61
CA LEU A 47 -4.19 9.73 5.79
C LEU A 47 -5.03 9.50 4.52
N GLU A 48 -6.15 8.80 4.65
CA GLU A 48 -7.14 8.63 3.60
C GLU A 48 -8.39 9.48 3.90
N ARG A 49 -8.89 10.22 2.91
CA ARG A 49 -10.18 10.92 2.96
C ARG A 49 -11.10 10.31 1.90
N ASN A 50 -12.27 9.79 2.32
CA ASN A 50 -13.24 9.14 1.44
C ASN A 50 -12.63 8.02 0.56
N GLY A 51 -11.74 7.21 1.15
CA GLY A 51 -11.08 6.11 0.44
C GLY A 51 -10.02 6.54 -0.58
N ARG A 52 -9.61 7.81 -0.56
CA ARG A 52 -8.51 8.34 -1.38
C ARG A 52 -7.41 8.87 -0.46
N ILE A 53 -6.15 8.56 -0.76
CA ILE A 53 -5.01 9.13 -0.02
C ILE A 53 -5.07 10.65 -0.14
N ALA A 54 -4.93 11.35 0.98
CA ALA A 54 -4.90 12.80 1.03
C ALA A 54 -3.77 13.35 0.14
N PRO A 55 -3.99 14.49 -0.54
CA PRO A 55 -2.96 15.07 -1.40
C PRO A 55 -1.71 15.39 -0.59
N TYR A 56 -0.55 15.20 -1.20
CA TYR A 56 0.73 15.55 -0.61
C TYR A 56 1.01 17.01 -0.91
N ASN A 57 1.51 17.77 0.06
CA ASN A 57 2.10 19.07 -0.28
C ASN A 57 3.48 18.87 -0.93
N ASP A 58 3.89 19.81 -1.78
CA ASP A 58 5.13 19.69 -2.55
C ASP A 58 6.37 19.61 -1.66
N LYS A 59 6.36 20.33 -0.53
CA LYS A 59 7.47 20.35 0.43
C LYS A 59 7.67 18.98 1.09
N PHE A 60 6.59 18.37 1.56
CA PHE A 60 6.59 17.03 2.13
C PHE A 60 7.08 16.00 1.10
N SER A 61 6.54 16.08 -0.12
CA SER A 61 6.93 15.19 -1.22
C SER A 61 8.43 15.27 -1.53
N SER A 62 8.97 16.48 -1.66
CA SER A 62 10.39 16.70 -1.94
C SER A 62 11.29 16.15 -0.82
N GLN A 63 10.92 16.41 0.44
CA GLN A 63 11.69 15.93 1.60
C GLN A 63 11.66 14.41 1.74
N LEU A 64 10.49 13.79 1.58
CA LEU A 64 10.36 12.32 1.58
C LEU A 64 11.13 11.70 0.41
N ASN A 65 11.07 12.29 -0.79
CA ASN A 65 11.80 11.79 -1.95
C ASN A 65 13.33 11.84 -1.73
N TYR A 66 13.84 12.92 -1.13
CA TYR A 66 15.25 13.01 -0.78
C TYR A 66 15.67 11.99 0.28
N ALA A 67 14.84 11.78 1.30
CA ALA A 67 15.08 10.75 2.32
C ALA A 67 15.06 9.33 1.71
N LEU A 68 14.12 9.06 0.81
CA LEU A 68 14.04 7.81 0.05
C LEU A 68 15.23 7.59 -0.87
N PHE A 69 15.74 8.65 -1.51
CA PHE A 69 16.95 8.58 -2.31
C PHE A 69 18.13 8.10 -1.47
N LYS A 70 18.38 8.73 -0.30
CA LYS A 70 19.44 8.31 0.62
C LYS A 70 19.25 6.85 1.06
N ALA A 71 18.03 6.48 1.46
CA ALA A 71 17.72 5.12 1.92
C ALA A 71 18.03 4.06 0.85
N ARG A 72 17.74 4.33 -0.43
CA ARG A 72 18.05 3.40 -1.55
C ARG A 72 19.53 3.21 -1.75
N ILE A 73 20.30 4.30 -1.75
CA ILE A 73 21.77 4.23 -1.93
C ILE A 73 22.40 3.43 -0.78
N MET A 74 21.94 3.68 0.45
CA MET A 74 22.40 2.92 1.61
C MET A 74 22.06 1.42 1.50
N ASP A 75 20.84 1.08 1.08
CA ASP A 75 20.38 -0.30 0.87
C ASP A 75 21.20 -1.02 -0.21
N GLU A 76 21.39 -0.39 -1.38
CA GLU A 76 22.10 -1.00 -2.51
C GLU A 76 23.60 -1.17 -2.22
N ARG A 77 24.22 -0.17 -1.58
CA ARG A 77 25.66 -0.21 -1.21
C ARG A 77 25.94 -0.94 0.10
N LYS A 78 24.90 -1.45 0.78
CA LYS A 78 25.01 -2.12 2.08
C LYS A 78 25.75 -1.26 3.13
N ILE A 79 25.49 0.04 3.14
CA ILE A 79 26.06 0.97 4.12
C ILE A 79 25.36 0.71 5.46
N GLU A 80 26.13 0.56 6.54
CA GLU A 80 25.58 0.38 7.86
C GLU A 80 24.63 1.53 8.22
N LYS A 81 23.43 1.16 8.65
CA LYS A 81 22.42 2.09 9.16
C LYS A 81 22.85 2.54 10.55
N GLY A 82 23.76 3.50 10.65
CA GLY A 82 23.96 4.24 11.89
C GLY A 82 22.70 5.03 12.28
N ASN A 83 22.79 5.91 13.28
CA ASN A 83 21.68 6.76 13.77
C ASN A 83 21.09 7.75 12.74
N CYS A 84 21.58 7.76 11.49
CA CYS A 84 21.17 8.70 10.43
C CYS A 84 20.06 8.18 9.51
N SER A 85 19.51 6.99 9.75
CA SER A 85 18.49 6.41 8.86
C SER A 85 17.12 7.01 9.16
N ASP A 86 16.54 7.72 8.19
CA ASP A 86 15.18 8.21 8.29
C ASP A 86 14.21 7.01 8.37
N ARG A 87 13.53 6.86 9.51
CA ARG A 87 12.66 5.70 9.81
C ARG A 87 11.47 5.62 8.86
N LEU A 88 10.85 6.75 8.51
CA LEU A 88 9.72 6.81 7.59
C LEU A 88 10.15 6.41 6.16
N ALA A 89 11.29 6.93 5.70
CA ALA A 89 11.84 6.56 4.40
C ALA A 89 12.28 5.09 4.36
N SER A 90 12.89 4.59 5.44
CA SER A 90 13.30 3.18 5.55
C SER A 90 12.11 2.23 5.51
N TYR A 91 11.05 2.54 6.26
CA TYR A 91 9.79 1.78 6.22
C TYR A 91 9.15 1.82 4.84
N THR A 92 9.09 3.01 4.24
CA THR A 92 8.53 3.20 2.89
C THR A 92 9.32 2.39 1.85
N LEU A 93 10.66 2.40 1.92
CA LEU A 93 11.53 1.60 1.04
C LEU A 93 11.32 0.10 1.26
N ALA A 94 11.18 -0.36 2.51
CA ALA A 94 10.90 -1.76 2.81
C ALA A 94 9.57 -2.21 2.19
N SER A 95 8.52 -1.38 2.28
CA SER A 95 7.23 -1.62 1.63
C SER A 95 7.35 -1.66 0.10
N ILE A 96 8.10 -0.74 -0.51
CA ILE A 96 8.40 -0.75 -1.96
C ILE A 96 9.09 -2.06 -2.35
N ASN A 97 10.13 -2.47 -1.60
CA ASN A 97 10.88 -3.68 -1.86
C ASN A 97 10.01 -4.94 -1.73
N GLN A 98 9.09 -4.98 -0.76
CA GLN A 98 8.13 -6.07 -0.62
C GLN A 98 7.17 -6.13 -1.82
N ASN A 99 6.66 -4.99 -2.29
CA ASN A 99 5.83 -4.92 -3.49
C ASN A 99 6.58 -5.37 -4.76
N ILE A 100 7.85 -4.98 -4.90
CA ILE A 100 8.71 -5.42 -6.01
C ILE A 100 8.96 -6.93 -5.99
N LYS A 101 9.12 -7.53 -4.81
CA LYS A 101 9.27 -8.99 -4.67
C LYS A 101 8.02 -9.75 -5.11
N ARG A 102 6.84 -9.19 -4.84
CA ARG A 102 5.54 -9.73 -5.29
C ARG A 102 5.26 -9.48 -6.77
N PHE A 103 6.06 -8.63 -7.42
CA PHE A 103 5.95 -8.37 -8.86
C PHE A 103 6.55 -9.54 -9.64
N ALA A 104 5.71 -10.53 -9.94
CA ALA A 104 6.04 -11.71 -10.73
C ALA A 104 5.46 -11.61 -12.14
N PRO A 105 6.14 -12.13 -13.18
CA PRO A 105 5.53 -12.32 -14.49
C PRO A 105 4.32 -13.25 -14.36
N SER A 106 3.18 -12.84 -14.90
CA SER A 106 1.98 -13.67 -14.95
C SER A 106 1.37 -13.62 -16.34
N ASN A 107 1.09 -14.78 -16.92
CA ASN A 107 0.24 -14.85 -18.11
C ASN A 107 -1.20 -14.59 -17.68
N ILE A 108 -1.92 -13.76 -18.44
CA ILE A 108 -3.34 -13.51 -18.17
C ILE A 108 -4.13 -14.67 -18.77
N PRO A 109 -4.84 -15.48 -17.97
CA PRO A 109 -5.64 -16.58 -18.48
C PRO A 109 -6.85 -16.06 -19.27
N THR A 110 -7.48 -16.92 -20.07
CA THR A 110 -8.67 -16.59 -20.87
C THR A 110 -9.82 -16.00 -20.03
N LYS A 111 -9.94 -16.43 -18.77
CA LYS A 111 -10.86 -15.89 -17.78
C LYS A 111 -10.07 -15.33 -16.62
N ALA A 112 -10.10 -14.01 -16.44
CA ALA A 112 -9.41 -13.31 -15.37
C ALA A 112 -10.24 -12.13 -14.87
N ILE A 113 -9.99 -11.74 -13.63
CA ILE A 113 -10.42 -10.47 -13.06
C ILE A 113 -9.20 -9.55 -12.89
N PRO A 114 -9.38 -8.22 -12.81
CA PRO A 114 -8.28 -7.31 -12.46
C PRO A 114 -7.68 -7.67 -11.09
N GLY A 115 -6.43 -7.28 -10.84
CA GLY A 115 -5.70 -7.71 -9.62
C GLY A 115 -6.16 -7.12 -8.28
N GLY A 116 -7.15 -6.23 -8.27
CA GLY A 116 -7.51 -5.45 -7.08
C GLY A 116 -8.40 -6.16 -6.03
N PRO A 117 -9.39 -6.98 -6.42
CA PRO A 117 -10.19 -7.74 -5.46
C PRO A 117 -9.35 -8.75 -4.67
N CYS A 118 -9.56 -8.77 -3.35
CA CYS A 118 -9.05 -9.82 -2.46
C CYS A 118 -10.10 -10.93 -2.32
N GLU A 119 -9.75 -12.04 -1.66
CA GLU A 119 -10.70 -13.07 -1.24
C GLU A 119 -11.59 -12.53 -0.10
N PRO A 120 -12.89 -12.27 -0.34
CA PRO A 120 -13.79 -11.65 0.64
C PRO A 120 -13.92 -12.48 1.91
N GLY A 121 -13.76 -11.85 3.08
CA GLY A 121 -13.99 -12.52 4.37
C GLY A 121 -12.90 -13.49 4.82
N VAL A 122 -11.85 -13.75 4.03
CA VAL A 122 -10.79 -14.70 4.43
C VAL A 122 -9.81 -14.09 5.44
N THR A 123 -9.34 -12.87 5.19
CA THR A 123 -8.27 -12.26 6.00
C THR A 123 -8.74 -11.18 6.96
N ARG A 124 -9.90 -10.57 6.68
CA ARG A 124 -10.40 -9.39 7.41
C ARG A 124 -11.92 -9.42 7.60
N LEU A 125 -12.51 -10.60 7.75
CA LEU A 125 -13.96 -10.72 7.95
C LEU A 125 -14.45 -9.70 8.97
N PHE A 126 -15.39 -8.85 8.55
CA PHE A 126 -16.01 -7.88 9.43
C PHE A 126 -17.41 -8.36 9.78
N VAL A 127 -17.72 -8.39 11.08
CA VAL A 127 -18.98 -8.90 11.61
C VAL A 127 -19.68 -7.77 12.34
N THR A 128 -20.90 -7.46 11.91
CA THR A 128 -21.73 -6.45 12.57
C THR A 128 -22.30 -6.97 13.89
N THR A 129 -22.80 -6.07 14.75
CA THR A 129 -23.47 -6.45 16.00
C THR A 129 -24.76 -7.25 15.77
N ALA A 130 -25.35 -7.17 14.57
CA ALA A 130 -26.51 -7.95 14.16
C ALA A 130 -26.15 -9.31 13.56
N GLY A 131 -24.86 -9.71 13.59
CA GLY A 131 -24.40 -10.99 13.04
C GLY A 131 -24.30 -11.04 11.52
N ALA A 132 -24.42 -9.91 10.82
CA ALA A 132 -24.21 -9.85 9.37
C ALA A 132 -22.71 -9.78 9.03
N LEU A 133 -22.31 -10.43 7.93
CA LEU A 133 -20.93 -10.58 7.49
C LEU A 133 -20.60 -9.61 6.34
N LEU A 134 -19.46 -8.92 6.42
CA LEU A 134 -18.90 -8.06 5.39
C LEU A 134 -17.47 -8.51 5.03
N PRO A 135 -17.02 -8.26 3.78
CA PRO A 135 -15.72 -8.71 3.30
C PRO A 135 -14.53 -8.15 4.10
N CYS A 136 -14.65 -6.90 4.57
CA CYS A 136 -13.70 -6.21 5.41
C CYS A 136 -14.31 -4.95 6.04
N GLU A 137 -13.57 -4.34 6.96
CA GLU A 137 -13.94 -3.10 7.66
C GLU A 137 -14.00 -1.86 6.75
N ARG A 138 -13.54 -1.98 5.50
CA ARG A 138 -13.34 -0.84 4.59
C ARG A 138 -14.51 -0.60 3.64
N VAL A 139 -15.48 -1.52 3.57
CA VAL A 139 -16.68 -1.38 2.73
C VAL A 139 -17.83 -0.74 3.51
N SER A 140 -18.83 -0.21 2.81
CA SER A 140 -19.96 0.45 3.47
C SER A 140 -20.95 -0.54 4.06
N GLU A 141 -21.37 -0.31 5.30
CA GLU A 141 -22.49 -1.01 5.94
C GLU A 141 -23.85 -0.53 5.41
N THR A 142 -23.90 0.60 4.70
CA THR A 142 -25.16 1.12 4.13
C THR A 142 -25.51 0.51 2.77
N THR A 143 -24.59 -0.24 2.17
CA THR A 143 -24.72 -0.77 0.81
C THR A 143 -24.99 -2.25 0.88
N LYS A 144 -26.21 -2.66 0.48
CA LYS A 144 -26.66 -4.07 0.60
C LYS A 144 -25.74 -5.06 -0.12
N ASP A 145 -25.15 -4.66 -1.25
CA ASP A 145 -24.20 -5.49 -2.01
C ASP A 145 -22.89 -5.80 -1.28
N MET A 146 -22.62 -5.15 -0.14
CA MET A 146 -21.42 -5.39 0.66
C MET A 146 -21.58 -6.54 1.65
N TYR A 147 -22.80 -7.00 1.89
CA TYR A 147 -23.07 -8.10 2.81
C TYR A 147 -22.81 -9.43 2.11
N ILE A 148 -21.99 -10.29 2.72
CA ILE A 148 -21.55 -11.58 2.16
C ILE A 148 -22.08 -12.78 2.96
N GLY A 149 -23.08 -12.58 3.81
CA GLY A 149 -23.68 -13.63 4.62
C GLY A 149 -24.10 -13.19 6.02
N THR A 150 -24.42 -14.16 6.87
CA THR A 150 -24.73 -13.96 8.29
C THR A 150 -24.07 -15.07 9.13
N LEU A 151 -23.96 -14.88 10.45
CA LEU A 151 -23.48 -15.93 11.35
C LEU A 151 -24.40 -17.17 11.34
N ASP A 152 -25.70 -16.99 11.10
CA ASP A 152 -26.68 -18.08 11.08
C ASP A 152 -26.66 -18.86 9.76
N SER A 153 -26.62 -18.15 8.63
CA SER A 153 -26.67 -18.74 7.28
C SER A 153 -25.30 -19.06 6.68
N GLY A 154 -24.22 -18.60 7.33
CA GLY A 154 -22.88 -18.62 6.75
C GLY A 154 -22.72 -17.68 5.55
N PHE A 155 -21.72 -17.96 4.71
CA PHE A 155 -21.35 -17.15 3.56
C PHE A 155 -22.29 -17.32 2.36
N ASP A 156 -22.73 -16.20 1.79
CA ASP A 156 -23.40 -16.15 0.49
C ASP A 156 -22.34 -16.16 -0.63
N LEU A 157 -22.05 -17.36 -1.13
CA LEU A 157 -21.06 -17.56 -2.20
C LEU A 157 -21.44 -16.86 -3.51
N GLY A 158 -22.74 -16.73 -3.80
CA GLY A 158 -23.21 -16.05 -5.01
C GLY A 158 -22.96 -14.54 -4.93
N GLN A 159 -23.13 -13.95 -3.75
CA GLN A 159 -22.80 -12.55 -3.52
C GLN A 159 -21.28 -12.31 -3.53
N ILE A 160 -20.50 -13.22 -2.95
CA ILE A 160 -19.03 -13.18 -3.00
C ILE A 160 -18.53 -13.23 -4.46
N GLU A 161 -19.08 -14.12 -5.30
CA GLU A 161 -18.70 -14.22 -6.71
C GLU A 161 -19.01 -12.92 -7.47
N LYS A 162 -20.21 -12.33 -7.26
CA LYS A 162 -20.57 -11.03 -7.84
C LYS A 162 -19.61 -9.93 -7.41
N MET A 163 -19.24 -9.91 -6.12
CA MET A 163 -18.36 -8.91 -5.52
C MET A 163 -16.94 -8.99 -6.10
N ILE A 164 -16.37 -10.19 -6.17
CA ILE A 164 -15.05 -10.43 -6.75
C ILE A 164 -15.03 -9.99 -8.23
N ASN A 165 -16.12 -10.24 -8.95
CA ASN A 165 -16.27 -9.88 -10.36
C ASN A 165 -16.85 -8.46 -10.60
N VAL A 166 -16.60 -7.51 -9.70
CA VAL A 166 -17.06 -6.10 -9.86
C VAL A 166 -16.59 -5.46 -11.18
N SER A 167 -15.51 -5.96 -11.78
CA SER A 167 -15.04 -5.53 -13.11
C SER A 167 -16.03 -5.76 -14.23
N LYS A 168 -17.01 -6.65 -14.06
CA LYS A 168 -18.07 -6.90 -15.05
C LYS A 168 -18.86 -5.63 -15.39
N LEU A 169 -19.04 -4.74 -14.40
CA LEU A 169 -19.69 -3.43 -14.54
C LEU A 169 -19.01 -2.51 -15.57
N THR A 170 -17.70 -2.69 -15.77
CA THR A 170 -16.85 -1.84 -16.62
C THR A 170 -15.99 -2.72 -17.53
N SER A 171 -16.57 -3.81 -18.06
CA SER A 171 -15.82 -4.84 -18.78
C SER A 171 -15.19 -4.34 -20.08
N ASP A 172 -15.88 -3.43 -20.77
CA ASP A 172 -15.46 -2.71 -21.97
C ASP A 172 -14.08 -2.04 -21.82
N SER A 173 -13.87 -1.38 -20.68
CA SER A 173 -12.67 -0.61 -20.36
C SER A 173 -11.63 -1.45 -19.63
N CYS A 174 -12.05 -2.35 -18.74
CA CYS A 174 -11.13 -3.20 -17.98
C CYS A 174 -10.35 -4.14 -18.92
N LYS A 175 -11.02 -4.78 -19.89
CA LYS A 175 -10.37 -5.70 -20.85
C LYS A 175 -9.28 -5.05 -21.69
N LYS A 176 -9.32 -3.73 -21.87
CA LYS A 176 -8.35 -2.94 -22.65
C LYS A 176 -7.34 -2.19 -21.78
N CYS A 177 -7.40 -2.35 -20.46
CA CYS A 177 -6.60 -1.58 -19.53
C CYS A 177 -5.19 -2.16 -19.39
N TRP A 178 -4.16 -1.38 -19.71
CA TRP A 178 -2.76 -1.79 -19.52
C TRP A 178 -2.42 -2.12 -18.07
N ALA A 179 -3.15 -1.53 -17.11
CA ALA A 179 -2.96 -1.74 -15.67
C ALA A 179 -3.79 -2.90 -15.11
N PHE A 180 -4.40 -3.76 -15.94
CA PHE A 180 -5.35 -4.80 -15.50
C PHE A 180 -4.83 -5.67 -14.33
N GLN A 181 -3.63 -6.24 -14.47
CA GLN A 181 -3.00 -7.09 -13.44
C GLN A 181 -2.50 -6.28 -12.22
N LEU A 182 -2.29 -4.97 -12.40
CA LEU A 182 -1.78 -4.07 -11.36
C LEU A 182 -2.90 -3.23 -10.71
N CYS A 183 -4.15 -3.45 -11.11
CA CYS A 183 -5.30 -2.73 -10.61
C CYS A 183 -5.41 -2.92 -9.10
N THR A 184 -5.78 -1.88 -8.38
CA THR A 184 -5.94 -1.89 -6.91
C THR A 184 -7.38 -1.65 -6.48
N GLN A 185 -8.34 -1.63 -7.41
CA GLN A 185 -9.75 -1.42 -7.10
C GLN A 185 -10.41 -2.71 -6.65
N CYS A 186 -11.21 -2.61 -5.59
CA CYS A 186 -12.19 -3.62 -5.20
C CYS A 186 -13.61 -3.03 -5.29
N ILE A 187 -14.62 -3.77 -4.83
CA ILE A 187 -16.02 -3.33 -4.88
C ILE A 187 -16.25 -1.97 -4.22
N LYS A 188 -15.48 -1.62 -3.18
CA LYS A 188 -15.51 -0.31 -2.53
C LYS A 188 -15.41 0.85 -3.51
N SER A 189 -14.58 0.71 -4.55
CA SER A 189 -14.37 1.79 -5.53
C SER A 189 -15.62 2.08 -6.37
N ALA A 190 -16.58 1.16 -6.40
CA ALA A 190 -17.84 1.29 -7.12
C ALA A 190 -19.00 1.77 -6.23
N ASP A 191 -18.83 1.82 -4.90
CA ASP A 191 -19.90 2.22 -3.99
C ASP A 191 -20.16 3.72 -4.03
N CYS A 192 -21.38 4.11 -4.41
CA CYS A 192 -21.87 5.46 -4.38
C CYS A 192 -23.23 5.52 -3.67
N LYS A 193 -23.23 5.97 -2.41
CA LYS A 193 -24.45 6.24 -1.62
C LYS A 193 -25.42 5.04 -1.57
N GLY A 194 -24.91 3.84 -1.27
CA GLY A 194 -25.75 2.66 -1.14
C GLY A 194 -25.93 1.86 -2.45
N VAL A 195 -25.35 2.32 -3.55
CA VAL A 195 -25.50 1.71 -4.88
C VAL A 195 -24.14 1.46 -5.52
N ILE A 196 -23.95 0.26 -6.08
CA ILE A 196 -22.77 -0.08 -6.86
C ILE A 196 -22.89 0.52 -8.27
N SER A 197 -22.05 1.52 -8.57
CA SER A 197 -22.10 2.31 -9.81
C SER A 197 -20.86 2.09 -10.69
N PRO A 198 -21.04 1.77 -11.99
CA PRO A 198 -19.93 1.69 -12.94
C PRO A 198 -19.24 3.04 -13.16
N ASP A 199 -19.99 4.14 -13.15
CA ASP A 199 -19.43 5.49 -13.35
C ASP A 199 -18.63 5.93 -12.15
N TYR A 200 -19.12 5.66 -10.94
CA TYR A 200 -18.35 5.94 -9.73
C TYR A 200 -17.06 5.13 -9.69
N LYS A 201 -17.11 3.85 -10.08
CA LYS A 201 -15.92 3.00 -10.25
C LYS A 201 -14.90 3.61 -11.21
N ARG A 202 -15.35 4.18 -12.34
CA ARG A 202 -14.47 4.83 -13.33
C ARG A 202 -13.72 6.02 -12.74
N THR A 203 -14.29 6.75 -11.78
CA THR A 203 -13.60 7.88 -11.13
C THR A 203 -12.33 7.47 -10.37
N ALA A 204 -12.20 6.20 -9.99
CA ALA A 204 -11.01 5.67 -9.32
C ALA A 204 -9.96 5.11 -10.29
N CYS A 205 -10.26 5.02 -11.59
CA CYS A 205 -9.39 4.39 -12.59
C CYS A 205 -8.06 5.12 -12.75
N ASP A 206 -8.06 6.45 -12.81
CA ASP A 206 -6.83 7.21 -13.03
C ASP A 206 -5.87 7.09 -11.85
N ASN A 207 -6.39 7.14 -10.63
CA ASN A 207 -5.58 6.88 -9.45
C ASN A 207 -5.01 5.44 -9.43
N SER A 208 -5.81 4.45 -9.85
CA SER A 208 -5.35 3.05 -9.91
C SER A 208 -4.27 2.85 -10.97
N LYS A 209 -4.40 3.50 -12.13
CA LYS A 209 -3.38 3.51 -13.19
C LYS A 209 -2.12 4.23 -12.74
N ARG A 210 -2.23 5.33 -12.00
CA ARG A 210 -1.08 6.03 -11.41
C ARG A 210 -0.33 5.13 -10.41
N ILE A 211 -1.04 4.44 -9.52
CA ILE A 211 -0.43 3.46 -8.60
C ILE A 211 0.27 2.34 -9.37
N ALA A 212 -0.34 1.82 -10.43
CA ALA A 212 0.28 0.81 -11.29
C ALA A 212 1.55 1.35 -11.98
N PHE A 213 1.51 2.58 -12.48
CA PHE A 213 2.64 3.25 -13.12
C PHE A 213 3.79 3.45 -12.13
N ASP A 214 3.48 3.93 -10.91
CA ASP A 214 4.47 4.10 -9.86
C ASP A 214 5.13 2.76 -9.51
N ARG A 215 4.36 1.66 -9.40
CA ARG A 215 4.92 0.31 -9.17
C ARG A 215 5.88 -0.12 -10.27
N LEU A 216 5.55 0.13 -11.55
CA LEU A 216 6.43 -0.14 -12.68
C LEU A 216 7.73 0.68 -12.59
N ASN A 217 7.61 1.98 -12.33
CA ASN A 217 8.76 2.86 -12.15
C ASN A 217 9.65 2.41 -11.00
N GLN A 218 9.07 1.96 -9.88
CA GLN A 218 9.86 1.42 -8.76
C GLN A 218 10.65 0.17 -9.15
N LYS A 219 10.04 -0.72 -9.95
CA LYS A 219 10.72 -1.93 -10.47
C LYS A 219 11.88 -1.55 -11.41
N ILE A 220 11.62 -0.64 -12.36
CA ILE A 220 12.62 -0.16 -13.32
C ILE A 220 13.76 0.53 -12.58
N LEU A 221 13.45 1.43 -11.66
CA LEU A 221 14.45 2.17 -10.89
C LEU A 221 15.35 1.22 -10.08
N ARG A 222 14.79 0.19 -9.45
CA ARG A 222 15.59 -0.82 -8.73
C ARG A 222 16.52 -1.59 -9.68
N PHE A 223 16.03 -1.96 -10.86
CA PHE A 223 16.82 -2.64 -11.88
C PHE A 223 17.97 -1.75 -12.39
N GLU A 224 17.67 -0.50 -12.74
CA GLU A 224 18.65 0.46 -13.24
C GLU A 224 19.70 0.85 -12.20
N LEU A 225 19.28 1.03 -10.94
CA LEU A 225 20.20 1.32 -9.83
C LEU A 225 21.21 0.19 -9.64
N HIS A 226 20.73 -1.06 -9.62
CA HIS A 226 21.59 -2.23 -9.51
C HIS A 226 22.61 -2.29 -10.67
N ARG A 227 22.13 -2.08 -11.91
CA ARG A 227 22.99 -2.07 -13.11
C ARG A 227 24.06 -0.99 -13.04
N HIS A 228 23.70 0.20 -12.55
CA HIS A 228 24.62 1.33 -12.39
C HIS A 228 25.71 1.03 -11.36
N GLU A 229 25.37 0.49 -10.20
CA GLU A 229 26.34 0.16 -9.14
C GLU A 229 27.32 -0.96 -9.57
N VAL A 230 26.84 -1.95 -10.34
CA VAL A 230 27.70 -2.98 -10.96
C VAL A 230 28.69 -2.35 -11.96
N SER A 231 28.24 -1.41 -12.77
CA SER A 231 29.09 -0.68 -13.74
C SER A 231 30.19 0.11 -13.02
N ILE A 232 29.83 0.90 -11.99
CA ILE A 232 30.79 1.66 -11.18
C ILE A 232 31.83 0.73 -10.55
N THR A 233 31.38 -0.35 -9.91
CA THR A 233 32.27 -1.31 -9.25
C THR A 233 33.25 -1.93 -10.23
N THR A 234 32.80 -2.22 -11.45
CA THR A 234 33.64 -2.77 -12.53
C THR A 234 34.68 -1.76 -13.02
N ALA A 235 34.28 -0.50 -13.22
CA ALA A 235 35.18 0.58 -13.62
C ALA A 235 36.27 0.84 -12.56
N LEU A 236 35.89 0.88 -11.28
CA LEU A 236 36.83 1.08 -10.17
C LEU A 236 37.85 -0.06 -10.03
N LYS A 237 37.46 -1.31 -10.34
CA LYS A 237 38.39 -2.45 -10.37
C LYS A 237 39.38 -2.38 -11.52
N ARG A 238 38.98 -1.84 -12.68
CA ARG A 238 39.85 -1.66 -13.85
C ARG A 238 40.90 -0.57 -13.62
N ASN A 239 40.54 0.53 -12.98
CA ASN A 239 41.46 1.65 -12.68
C ASN A 239 42.45 1.37 -11.53
N LYS A 240 42.33 0.23 -10.85
CA LYS A 240 43.26 -0.22 -9.79
C LYS A 240 44.30 -1.23 -10.29
N ARG A 241 44.23 -1.64 -11.57
CA ARG A 241 45.24 -2.46 -12.25
C ARG A 241 46.10 -1.56 -13.12
#